data_AF-A0A7V2U8W5-F1
#
_entry.id   AF-A0A7V2U8W5-F1
#
_cell.length_a   1.000
_cell.length_b   1.000
_cell.length_c   1.000
_cell.angle_alpha   90.00
_cell.angle_beta   90.00
_cell.angle_gamma   90.00
#
_symmetry.space_group_name_H-M   'P 1'
#
loop_
_entity.id
_entity.type
_entity.pdbx_description
1 polymer ?
#
loop_
_entity_poly.entity_id
_entity_poly.type
_entity_poly.pdbx_seq_one_letter_code
_entity_poly.pdbx_strand_id
1 'polypeptide(L)'
;MEKQELINALTRIQEELRCRLAEELREEEEPLEEIFSPSSFSNKFETYRYKYTERLDTLGRIIAEIQRSEGGRPTFKAISVEAGSREDLLSLINERLAKARPAVVADLKIYRERPDLWVAIVICGF
;
A
#
# COMPACT_ATOMS: atom_id res chain seq x y z
N MET A 1 -20.55 -17.50 8.03
CA MET A 1 -19.24 -17.01 7.56
C MET A 1 -18.36 -16.90 8.79
N GLU A 2 -17.34 -17.74 8.86
CA GLU A 2 -16.35 -17.68 9.94
C GLU A 2 -15.54 -16.38 9.86
N LYS A 3 -15.04 -15.88 11.00
CA LYS A 3 -14.24 -14.65 11.07
C LYS A 3 -13.08 -14.64 10.07
N GLN A 4 -12.38 -15.76 9.95
CA GLN A 4 -11.25 -15.88 9.03
C GLN A 4 -11.70 -15.81 7.56
N GLU A 5 -12.89 -16.32 7.23
CA GLU A 5 -13.47 -16.18 5.89
C GLU A 5 -13.78 -14.72 5.58
N LEU A 6 -14.33 -13.96 6.54
CA LEU A 6 -14.59 -12.53 6.38
C LEU A 6 -13.28 -11.74 6.20
N ILE A 7 -12.25 -11.99 7.02
CA ILE A 7 -10.94 -11.36 6.86
C ILE A 7 -10.36 -11.67 5.49
N ASN A 8 -10.41 -12.93 5.06
CA ASN A 8 -9.91 -13.35 3.76
C ASN A 8 -10.66 -12.66 2.61
N ALA A 9 -11.99 -12.51 2.71
CA ALA A 9 -12.80 -11.81 1.73
C ALA A 9 -12.46 -10.32 1.66
N LEU A 10 -12.42 -9.63 2.80
CA LEU A 10 -12.05 -8.21 2.88
C LEU A 10 -10.64 -7.96 2.35
N THR A 11 -9.72 -8.86 2.64
CA THR A 11 -8.33 -8.77 2.18
C THR A 11 -8.21 -8.95 0.66
N ARG A 12 -9.03 -9.81 0.05
CA ARG A 12 -9.10 -9.93 -1.42
C ARG A 12 -9.61 -8.64 -2.06
N ILE A 13 -10.67 -8.05 -1.51
CA ILE A 13 -11.20 -6.76 -1.98
C ILE A 13 -10.13 -5.66 -1.86
N GLN A 14 -9.38 -5.65 -0.75
CA GLN A 14 -8.30 -4.70 -0.53
C GLN A 14 -7.19 -4.85 -1.58
N GLU A 15 -6.76 -6.07 -1.91
CA GLU A 15 -5.78 -6.31 -2.97
C GLU A 15 -6.30 -5.86 -4.34
N GLU A 16 -7.52 -6.22 -4.71
CA GLU A 16 -8.11 -5.82 -5.99
C GLU A 16 -8.15 -4.30 -6.14
N LEU A 17 -8.51 -3.58 -5.07
CA LEU A 17 -8.49 -2.11 -5.07
C LEU A 17 -7.08 -1.53 -5.21
N ARG A 18 -6.07 -2.12 -4.56
CA ARG A 18 -4.68 -1.67 -4.71
C ARG A 18 -4.15 -1.91 -6.11
N CYS A 19 -4.44 -3.07 -6.70
CA CYS A 19 -4.04 -3.38 -8.08
C CYS A 19 -4.64 -2.38 -9.06
N ARG A 20 -5.95 -2.09 -8.96
CA ARG A 20 -6.62 -1.09 -9.81
C ARG A 20 -6.04 0.31 -9.63
N LEU A 21 -5.79 0.74 -8.39
CA LEU A 21 -5.14 2.03 -8.13
C LEU A 21 -3.74 2.08 -8.78
N ALA A 22 -2.95 1.02 -8.62
CA ALA A 22 -1.60 0.97 -9.19
C ALA A 22 -1.62 0.99 -10.73
N GLU A 23 -2.59 0.35 -11.36
CA GLU A 23 -2.81 0.39 -12.81
C GLU A 23 -3.21 1.79 -13.27
N GLU A 24 -4.24 2.40 -12.64
CA GLU A 24 -4.68 3.75 -13.00
C GLU A 24 -3.57 4.81 -12.81
N LEU A 25 -2.77 4.72 -11.74
CA LEU A 25 -1.66 5.63 -11.52
C LEU A 25 -0.49 5.43 -12.49
N ARG A 26 -0.33 4.22 -13.05
CA ARG A 26 0.69 3.94 -14.06
C ARG A 26 0.31 4.49 -15.43
N GLU A 27 -0.98 4.53 -15.72
CA GLU A 27 -1.55 5.07 -16.97
C GLU A 27 -1.79 6.58 -16.91
N GLU A 28 -1.52 7.22 -15.77
CA GLU A 28 -1.74 8.65 -15.58
C GLU A 28 -0.72 9.49 -16.38
N GLU A 29 -1.23 10.46 -17.13
CA GLU A 29 -0.43 11.34 -18.00
C GLU A 29 0.12 12.54 -17.22
N GLU A 30 -0.62 13.00 -16.20
CA GLU A 30 -0.19 14.10 -15.34
C GLU A 30 0.83 13.61 -14.30
N PRO A 31 1.92 14.36 -14.05
CA PRO A 31 2.90 13.97 -13.04
C PRO A 31 2.24 13.72 -11.70
N LEU A 32 2.53 12.58 -11.08
CA LEU A 32 1.95 12.23 -9.78
C LEU A 32 2.34 13.27 -8.71
N GLU A 33 3.51 13.89 -8.83
CA GLU A 33 3.96 14.98 -7.97
C GLU A 33 3.04 16.20 -8.03
N GLU A 34 2.42 16.47 -9.19
CA GLU A 34 1.47 17.58 -9.36
C GLU A 34 0.09 17.22 -8.78
N ILE A 35 -0.37 15.98 -9.03
CA ILE A 35 -1.63 15.46 -8.50
C ILE A 35 -1.59 15.42 -6.97
N PHE A 36 -0.53 14.87 -6.39
CA PHE A 36 -0.39 14.63 -4.94
C PHE A 36 0.37 15.76 -4.21
N SER A 37 0.61 16.89 -4.87
CA SER A 37 1.24 18.05 -4.24
C SER A 37 0.34 18.62 -3.13
N PRO A 38 0.87 18.86 -1.90
CA PRO A 38 0.11 19.45 -0.80
C PRO A 38 -0.43 20.86 -1.11
N SER A 39 0.18 21.56 -2.06
CA SER A 39 -0.20 22.91 -2.45
C SER A 39 -1.12 22.98 -3.68
N SER A 40 -1.44 21.83 -4.28
CA SER A 40 -2.26 21.75 -5.48
C SER A 40 -3.65 21.22 -5.14
N PHE A 41 -4.70 21.99 -5.44
CA PHE A 41 -6.08 21.48 -5.45
C PHE A 41 -6.29 20.68 -6.74
N SER A 42 -5.84 19.42 -6.76
CA SER A 42 -6.07 18.52 -7.90
C SER A 42 -7.42 17.82 -7.78
N ASN A 43 -8.30 18.00 -8.76
CA ASN A 43 -9.55 17.23 -8.84
C ASN A 43 -9.29 15.71 -8.98
N LYS A 44 -8.13 15.33 -9.54
CA LYS A 44 -7.72 13.92 -9.64
C LYS A 44 -7.34 13.37 -8.27
N PHE A 45 -6.68 14.15 -7.43
CA PHE A 45 -6.42 13.76 -6.04
C PHE A 45 -7.73 13.39 -5.32
N GLU A 46 -8.73 14.26 -5.37
CA GLU A 46 -10.04 13.98 -4.77
C GLU A 46 -10.72 12.74 -5.38
N THR A 47 -10.56 12.54 -6.69
CA THR A 47 -11.06 11.36 -7.39
C THR A 47 -10.39 10.08 -6.88
N TYR A 48 -9.06 10.03 -6.82
CA TYR A 48 -8.32 8.87 -6.30
C TYR A 48 -8.59 8.65 -4.81
N ARG A 49 -8.74 9.73 -4.05
CA ARG A 49 -9.06 9.69 -2.62
C ARG A 49 -10.37 8.95 -2.36
N TYR A 50 -11.43 9.37 -3.05
CA TYR A 50 -12.76 8.77 -2.92
C TYR A 50 -12.86 7.37 -3.53
N LYS A 51 -12.26 7.15 -4.71
CA LYS A 51 -12.31 5.84 -5.39
C LYS A 51 -11.53 4.77 -4.65
N TYR A 52 -10.38 5.13 -4.06
CA TYR A 52 -9.42 4.16 -3.57
C TYR A 52 -9.02 4.39 -2.10
N THR A 53 -8.40 5.51 -1.77
CA THR A 53 -7.70 5.63 -0.47
C THR A 53 -8.65 5.57 0.72
N GLU A 54 -9.81 6.23 0.67
CA GLU A 54 -10.82 6.15 1.74
C GLU A 54 -11.39 4.74 1.91
N ARG A 55 -11.59 4.02 0.80
CA ARG A 55 -12.10 2.64 0.83
C ARG A 55 -11.05 1.69 1.39
N LEU A 56 -9.80 1.84 0.98
CA LEU A 56 -8.66 1.08 1.48
C LEU A 56 -8.44 1.31 2.98
N ASP A 57 -8.57 2.56 3.46
CA ASP A 57 -8.50 2.90 4.89
C ASP A 57 -9.67 2.26 5.65
N THR A 58 -10.90 2.39 5.13
CA THR A 58 -12.09 1.78 5.75
C THR A 58 -11.95 0.26 5.88
N LEU A 59 -11.51 -0.43 4.82
CA LEU A 59 -11.26 -1.87 4.84
C LEU A 59 -10.17 -2.24 5.85
N GLY A 60 -9.08 -1.47 5.91
CA GLY A 60 -8.00 -1.67 6.88
C GLY A 60 -8.49 -1.55 8.32
N ARG A 61 -9.31 -0.54 8.63
CA ARG A 61 -9.90 -0.35 9.97
C ARG A 61 -10.84 -1.49 10.34
N ILE A 62 -11.69 -1.95 9.42
CA ILE A 62 -12.60 -3.08 9.66
C ILE A 62 -11.79 -4.35 9.95
N ILE A 63 -10.78 -4.67 9.14
CA ILE A 63 -9.92 -5.84 9.36
C ILE A 63 -9.24 -5.77 10.73
N ALA A 64 -8.66 -4.61 11.07
CA ALA A 64 -7.99 -4.41 12.35
C ALA A 64 -8.95 -4.52 13.54
N GLU A 65 -10.19 -4.02 13.43
CA GLU A 65 -11.20 -4.16 14.48
C GLU A 65 -11.62 -5.62 14.67
N ILE A 66 -11.84 -6.34 13.56
CA ILE A 66 -12.14 -7.76 13.59
C ILE A 66 -10.99 -8.53 14.26
N GLN A 67 -9.73 -8.23 13.98
CA GLN A 67 -8.60 -8.90 14.62
C GLN A 67 -8.48 -8.57 16.12
N ARG A 68 -8.68 -7.29 16.49
CA ARG A 68 -8.61 -6.83 17.89
C ARG A 68 -9.70 -7.42 18.78
N SER A 69 -10.89 -7.74 18.25
CA SER A 69 -11.99 -8.28 19.04
C SER A 69 -11.70 -9.63 19.73
N GLU A 70 -10.61 -10.33 19.36
CA GLU A 70 -10.13 -11.55 20.01
C GLU A 70 -8.87 -11.35 20.87
N GLY A 71 -8.50 -10.10 21.19
CA GLY A 71 -7.24 -9.81 21.88
C GLY A 71 -6.00 -10.01 21.02
N GLY A 72 -6.17 -10.08 19.69
CA GLY A 72 -5.08 -10.11 18.72
C GLY A 72 -4.23 -8.85 18.83
N ARG A 73 -2.91 -9.02 18.93
CA ARG A 73 -1.96 -7.90 18.85
C ARG A 73 -1.67 -7.60 17.38
N PRO A 74 -1.41 -6.33 17.02
CA PRO A 74 -0.94 -5.99 15.69
C PRO A 74 0.35 -6.77 15.40
N THR A 75 0.41 -7.46 14.27
CA THR A 75 1.60 -8.21 13.89
C THR A 75 2.35 -7.39 12.85
N PHE A 76 3.62 -7.10 13.08
CA PHE A 76 4.43 -6.38 12.09
C PHE A 76 5.38 -7.33 11.38
N LYS A 77 5.50 -7.17 10.06
CA LYS A 77 6.50 -7.88 9.25
C LYS A 77 7.32 -6.87 8.44
N ALA A 78 8.64 -7.04 8.48
CA ALA A 78 9.54 -6.32 7.61
C ALA A 78 9.69 -7.05 6.27
N ILE A 79 9.62 -6.31 5.17
CA ILE A 79 9.86 -6.79 3.81
C ILE A 79 11.06 -6.01 3.28
N SER A 80 12.12 -6.73 2.87
CA SER A 80 13.26 -6.13 2.16
C SER A 80 13.05 -6.24 0.65
N VAL A 81 13.33 -5.16 -0.07
CA VAL A 81 13.32 -5.08 -1.54
C VAL A 81 14.65 -4.46 -1.98
N GLU A 82 15.25 -5.01 -3.03
CA GLU A 82 16.54 -4.59 -3.55
C GLU A 82 16.44 -4.39 -5.05
N ALA A 83 17.09 -3.35 -5.58
CA ALA A 83 17.16 -3.10 -7.03
C ALA A 83 18.43 -2.31 -7.41
N GLY A 84 18.81 -2.39 -8.69
CA GLY A 84 19.99 -1.68 -9.20
C GLY A 84 19.81 -0.17 -9.36
N SER A 85 18.56 0.29 -9.50
CA SER A 85 18.20 1.70 -9.63
C SER A 85 17.12 2.08 -8.62
N ARG A 86 16.97 3.39 -8.39
CA ARG A 86 15.91 3.89 -7.50
C ARG A 86 14.53 3.73 -8.15
N GLU A 87 14.39 3.97 -9.45
CA GLU A 87 13.11 3.77 -10.15
C GLU A 87 12.64 2.31 -10.11
N ASP A 88 13.54 1.36 -10.34
CA ASP A 88 13.21 -0.07 -10.28
C ASP A 88 12.82 -0.49 -8.87
N LEU A 89 13.52 0.04 -7.86
CA LEU A 89 13.19 -0.21 -6.45
C LEU A 89 11.77 0.24 -6.12
N LEU A 90 11.39 1.46 -6.52
CA LEU A 90 10.05 2.01 -6.28
C LEU A 90 8.97 1.18 -6.98
N SER A 91 9.23 0.78 -8.22
CA SER A 91 8.33 -0.10 -8.97
C SER A 91 8.12 -1.44 -8.24
N LEU A 92 9.20 -2.07 -7.79
CA LEU A 92 9.15 -3.34 -7.05
C LEU A 92 8.45 -3.22 -5.69
N ILE A 93 8.66 -2.12 -4.96
CA ILE A 93 7.94 -1.83 -3.70
C ILE A 93 6.44 -1.78 -3.98
N ASN A 94 6.03 -0.99 -4.98
CA ASN A 94 4.61 -0.82 -5.32
C ASN A 94 3.96 -2.14 -5.73
N GLU A 95 4.63 -2.96 -6.56
CA GLU A 95 4.13 -4.28 -6.93
C GLU A 95 3.98 -5.23 -5.74
N ARG A 96 4.94 -5.22 -4.81
CA ARG A 96 4.85 -6.06 -3.60
C ARG A 96 3.76 -5.57 -2.66
N LEU A 97 3.61 -4.26 -2.49
CA LEU A 97 2.58 -3.67 -1.65
C LEU A 97 1.18 -3.89 -2.19
N ALA A 98 1.00 -3.85 -3.53
CA ALA A 98 -0.27 -4.17 -4.16
C ALA A 98 -0.77 -5.57 -3.75
N LYS A 99 0.13 -6.55 -3.70
CA LYS A 99 -0.15 -7.96 -3.39
C LYS A 99 -0.11 -8.31 -1.89
N ALA A 100 0.28 -7.37 -1.02
CA ALA A 100 0.47 -7.66 0.40
C ALA A 100 -0.87 -7.74 1.17
N ARG A 101 -1.12 -8.87 1.82
CA ARG A 101 -2.38 -9.23 2.47
C ARG A 101 -2.22 -9.45 3.99
N PRO A 102 -3.07 -8.87 4.85
CA PRO A 102 -3.53 -7.49 4.89
C PRO A 102 -2.41 -6.58 5.41
N ALA A 103 -1.75 -5.81 4.55
CA ALA A 103 -0.64 -4.95 4.97
C ALA A 103 -1.03 -3.47 4.95
N VAL A 104 -1.04 -2.82 6.12
CA VAL A 104 -0.90 -1.36 6.19
C VAL A 104 0.59 -1.05 6.29
N VAL A 105 1.11 -0.19 5.43
CA VAL A 105 2.51 0.26 5.55
C VAL A 105 2.62 1.15 6.77
N ALA A 106 3.35 0.69 7.77
CA ALA A 106 3.62 1.39 9.02
C ALA A 106 4.90 2.24 8.93
N ASP A 107 5.91 1.75 8.22
CA ASP A 107 7.16 2.48 7.97
C ASP A 107 7.77 2.06 6.62
N LEU A 108 8.48 2.99 5.99
CA LEU A 108 9.22 2.75 4.74
C LEU A 108 10.55 3.50 4.82
N LYS A 109 11.64 2.74 4.73
CA LYS A 109 13.00 3.31 4.64
C LYS A 109 13.63 2.90 3.33
N ILE A 110 14.04 3.89 2.55
CA ILE A 110 14.77 3.71 1.29
C ILE A 110 16.17 4.30 1.48
N TYR A 111 17.19 3.53 1.13
CA TYR A 111 18.57 3.99 1.18
C TYR A 111 19.42 3.32 0.10
N ARG A 112 20.54 3.96 -0.22
CA ARG A 112 21.53 3.42 -1.14
C ARG A 112 22.59 2.68 -0.34
N GLU A 113 22.66 1.36 -0.50
CA GLU A 113 23.62 0.54 0.24
C GLU A 113 24.98 0.48 -0.48
N ARG A 114 24.96 0.47 -1.83
CA ARG A 114 26.17 0.50 -2.68
C ARG A 114 25.93 1.37 -3.92
N PRO A 115 26.98 1.75 -4.68
CA PRO A 115 26.81 2.56 -5.89
C PRO A 115 25.80 1.98 -6.89
N ASP A 116 25.68 0.66 -6.96
CA ASP A 116 24.84 -0.11 -7.87
C ASP A 116 23.68 -0.82 -7.15
N LEU A 117 23.39 -0.47 -5.89
CA LEU A 117 22.36 -1.15 -5.09
C LEU A 117 21.56 -0.18 -4.23
N TRP A 118 20.25 -0.18 -4.47
CA TRP A 118 19.23 0.46 -3.67
C TRP A 118 18.45 -0.57 -2.88
N VAL A 119 18.16 -0.25 -1.62
CA VAL A 119 17.43 -1.13 -0.70
C VAL A 119 16.26 -0.37 -0.08
N ALA A 120 15.14 -1.06 0.06
CA ALA A 120 14.01 -0.62 0.85
C ALA A 120 13.62 -1.63 1.92
N ILE A 121 13.39 -1.12 3.13
CA ILE A 121 12.78 -1.88 4.22
C ILE A 121 11.38 -1.32 4.41
N VAL A 122 10.38 -2.18 4.23
CA VAL A 122 8.97 -1.84 4.40
C VAL A 122 8.42 -2.58 5.60
N ILE A 123 7.95 -1.86 6.61
CA ILE A 123 7.29 -2.44 7.77
C ILE A 123 5.78 -2.42 7.51
N CYS A 124 5.19 -3.60 7.47
CA CYS A 124 3.76 -3.77 7.24
C CYS A 124 3.09 -4.29 8.53
N GLY A 125 2.00 -3.65 8.95
CA GLY A 125 1.11 -4.14 10.00
C GLY A 125 0.04 -5.06 9.42
N PHE A 126 -0.19 -6.18 10.11
CA PHE A 126 -1.14 -7.26 9.78
C PHE A 126 -2.03 -7.58 10.96
#